data_AF-A0A9D4M592-F1
#
_entry.id   AF-A0A9D4M592-F1
#
_cell.length_a   1.000
_cell.length_b   1.000
_cell.length_c   1.000
_cell.angle_alpha   90.00
_cell.angle_beta   90.00
_cell.angle_gamma   90.00
#
_symmetry.space_group_name_H-M   'P 1'
#
loop_
_entity.id
_entity.type
_entity.pdbx_description
1 polymer ?
#
loop_
_entity_poly.entity_id
_entity_poly.type
_entity_poly.pdbx_seq_one_letter_code
_entity_poly.pdbx_strand_id
1 'polypeptide(L)' 'MPGALLMCLFYLYYFGFQVLSAILQHLPSIEVKSFVVDYEAGLWQAIRDVFPQPDIQGCAFHFGQALYRKVQ' A
#
# COMPACT_ATOMS: atom_id res chain seq x y z
N MET A 1 19.27 14.81 -1.95
CA MET A 1 18.03 14.19 -1.41
C MET A 1 17.48 12.95 -2.16
N PRO A 2 18.26 12.11 -2.91
CA PRO A 2 17.71 10.84 -3.42
C PRO A 2 17.55 9.73 -2.35
N GLY A 3 18.41 9.74 -1.32
CA GLY A 3 18.48 8.65 -0.34
C GLY A 3 17.23 8.47 0.52
N ALA A 4 16.59 9.56 0.96
CA ALA A 4 15.43 9.49 1.85
C ALA A 4 14.17 8.95 1.16
N LEU A 5 13.94 9.33 -0.10
CA LEU A 5 12.80 8.84 -0.88
C LEU A 5 12.95 7.34 -1.17
N LEU A 6 14.16 6.93 -1.55
CA LEU A 6 14.48 5.53 -1.81
C LEU A 6 14.33 4.68 -0.54
N MET A 7 14.82 5.19 0.60
CA MET A 7 14.66 4.54 1.90
C MET A 7 13.18 4.40 2.29
N CYS A 8 12.35 5.42 2.07
CA CYS A 8 10.93 5.37 2.36
C CYS A 8 10.20 4.33 1.49
N LEU A 9 10.50 4.29 0.18
CA LEU A 9 9.95 3.28 -0.73
C LEU A 9 10.30 1.86 -0.31
N PHE A 10 11.56 1.61 0.03
CA PHE A 10 12.00 0.30 0.51
C PHE A 10 11.38 -0.04 1.85
N TYR A 11 11.31 0.90 2.79
CA TYR A 11 10.73 0.66 4.10
C TYR A 11 9.25 0.27 3.99
N LEU A 12 8.46 1.05 3.25
CA LEU A 12 7.04 0.78 3.05
C LEU A 12 6.80 -0.54 2.32
N TYR A 13 7.65 -0.87 1.35
CA TYR A 13 7.63 -2.16 0.67
C TYR A 13 7.88 -3.32 1.65
N TYR A 14 9.03 -3.32 2.34
CA TYR A 14 9.43 -4.43 3.22
C TYR A 14 8.48 -4.60 4.39
N PHE A 15 8.04 -3.50 5.00
CA PHE A 15 7.10 -3.55 6.10
C PHE A 15 5.73 -4.04 5.64
N GLY A 16 5.20 -3.48 4.54
CA GLY A 16 3.94 -3.90 3.95
C GLY A 16 3.93 -5.39 3.59
N PHE A 17 5.00 -5.86 2.94
CA PHE A 17 5.14 -7.27 2.56
C PHE A 17 5.08 -8.21 3.77
N GLN A 18 5.79 -7.88 4.85
CA GLN A 18 5.79 -8.68 6.07
C GLN A 18 4.41 -8.74 6.71
N VAL A 19 3.72 -7.61 6.85
CA VAL A 19 2.39 -7.54 7.46
C VAL A 19 1.38 -8.31 6.62
N LEU A 20 1.35 -8.10 5.31
CA LEU A 20 0.40 -8.76 4.41
C LEU A 20 0.63 -10.29 4.37
N SER A 21 1.90 -10.72 4.34
CA SER A 21 2.25 -12.14 4.44
C SER A 21 1.80 -12.75 5.77
N ALA A 22 2.01 -12.04 6.88
CA ALA A 22 1.57 -12.49 8.19
C ALA A 22 0.04 -12.61 8.26
N ILE A 23 -0.70 -11.69 7.65
CA ILE A 23 -2.18 -11.77 7.57
C ILE A 23 -2.60 -13.08 6.89
N LEU A 24 -2.04 -13.40 5.72
CA LEU A 24 -2.37 -14.63 5.00
C LEU A 24 -1.98 -15.90 5.77
N GLN A 25 -0.87 -15.87 6.50
CA GLN A 25 -0.45 -16.99 7.35
C GLN A 25 -1.46 -17.28 8.48
N HIS A 26 -2.05 -16.22 9.07
CA HIS A 26 -3.00 -16.36 10.18
C HIS A 26 -4.45 -16.51 9.70
N LEU A 27 -4.75 -16.11 8.47
CA LEU A 27 -6.08 -16.16 7.87
C LEU A 27 -6.02 -16.87 6.50
N PRO A 28 -5.76 -18.18 6.46
CA PRO A 28 -5.43 -18.90 5.23
C PRO A 28 -6.59 -19.04 4.23
N SER A 29 -7.82 -18.80 4.67
CA SER A 29 -9.04 -19.00 3.84
C SER A 29 -9.72 -17.68 3.46
N ILE A 30 -9.02 -16.55 3.55
CA ILE A 30 -9.60 -15.27 3.14
C ILE A 30 -9.52 -15.09 1.64
N GLU A 31 -10.60 -14.58 1.07
CA GLU A 31 -10.61 -14.11 -0.30
C GLU A 31 -10.65 -12.57 -0.29
N VAL A 32 -9.51 -11.94 -0.51
CA VAL A 32 -9.43 -10.48 -0.58
C VAL A 32 -9.94 -10.01 -1.93
N LYS A 33 -11.00 -9.20 -1.93
CA LYS A 33 -11.64 -8.70 -3.16
C LYS A 33 -11.00 -7.42 -3.69
N SER A 34 -10.64 -6.50 -2.81
CA SER A 34 -10.03 -5.22 -3.18
C SER A 34 -9.23 -4.62 -2.02
N PHE A 35 -8.37 -3.67 -2.37
CA PHE A 35 -7.51 -2.93 -1.45
C PHE A 35 -7.81 -1.44 -1.57
N VAL A 36 -8.08 -0.77 -0.45
CA VAL A 36 -8.11 0.69 -0.37
C VAL A 36 -6.92 1.14 0.46
N VAL A 37 -5.96 1.79 -0.20
CA VAL A 37 -4.70 2.22 0.43
C VAL A 37 -4.32 3.61 -0.05
N ASP A 38 -3.41 4.26 0.67
CA ASP A 38 -2.85 5.54 0.23
C ASP A 38 -1.93 5.37 -0.99
N TYR A 39 -1.54 6.47 -1.62
CA TYR A 39 -0.80 6.48 -2.90
C TYR A 39 0.71 6.21 -2.70
N GLU A 40 1.03 5.19 -1.92
CA GLU A 40 2.39 4.80 -1.56
C GLU A 40 2.88 3.65 -2.43
N ALA A 41 3.81 3.94 -3.35
CA ALA A 41 4.27 2.97 -4.34
C ALA A 41 4.88 1.69 -3.72
N GLY A 42 5.57 1.81 -2.58
CA GLY A 42 6.14 0.66 -1.88
C GLY A 42 5.09 -0.34 -1.40
N LEU A 43 4.02 0.15 -0.76
CA LEU A 43 2.91 -0.70 -0.31
C LEU A 43 2.13 -1.29 -1.48
N TRP A 44 1.90 -0.51 -2.55
CA TRP A 44 1.24 -1.02 -3.76
C TRP A 44 2.02 -2.17 -4.39
N GLN A 45 3.36 -2.10 -4.41
CA GLN A 45 4.18 -3.19 -4.90
C GLN A 45 4.09 -4.42 -3.98
N ALA A 46 4.15 -4.21 -2.66
CA ALA A 46 4.01 -5.31 -1.70
C ALA A 46 2.67 -6.06 -1.85
N ILE A 47 1.56 -5.35 -2.08
CA ILE A 47 0.25 -5.96 -2.34
C ILE A 47 0.29 -6.83 -3.61
N ARG A 48 0.90 -6.34 -4.70
CA ARG A 48 1.04 -7.09 -5.96
C ARG A 48 1.91 -8.33 -5.84
N ASP A 49 2.90 -8.31 -4.96
CA ASP A 49 3.79 -9.45 -4.73
C ASP A 49 3.14 -10.51 -3.82
N VAL A 50 2.28 -10.11 -2.87
CA VAL A 50 1.65 -11.01 -1.90
C VAL A 50 0.33 -11.61 -2.43
N PHE A 51 -0.46 -10.85 -3.19
CA PHE A 51 -1.77 -11.26 -3.66
C PHE A 51 -1.79 -11.48 -5.18
N PRO A 52 -2.46 -12.54 -5.67
CA PRO A 52 -2.61 -12.75 -7.11
C PRO A 52 -3.60 -11.73 -7.69
N GLN A 53 -3.13 -10.92 -8.65
CA GLN A 53 -3.96 -9.98 -9.42
C GLN A 53 -4.85 -9.05 -8.57
N PRO A 54 -4.27 -8.26 -7.64
CA PRO A 54 -5.05 -7.46 -6.71
C PRO A 54 -5.77 -6.30 -7.41
N ASP A 55 -7.01 -6.04 -7.00
CA ASP A 55 -7.73 -4.80 -7.31
C ASP A 55 -7.35 -3.71 -6.28
N ILE A 56 -6.51 -2.75 -6.69
CA ILE A 56 -5.96 -1.72 -5.81
C ILE A 56 -6.58 -0.37 -6.17
N GLN A 57 -7.20 0.28 -5.19
CA GLN A 57 -7.73 1.63 -5.27
C GLN A 57 -7.01 2.57 -4.29
N GLY A 58 -6.71 3.78 -4.78
CA GLY A 58 -6.23 4.86 -3.94
C GLY A 58 -7.32 5.45 -3.04
N CYS A 59 -6.99 5.75 -1.78
CA CYS A 59 -7.92 6.32 -0.81
C CYS A 59 -8.43 7.71 -1.25
N ALA A 60 -9.74 7.80 -1.54
CA ALA A 60 -10.37 9.05 -1.95
C ALA A 60 -10.33 10.13 -0.85
N PHE A 61 -10.40 9.74 0.42
CA PHE A 61 -10.32 10.67 1.56
C PHE A 61 -8.97 11.37 1.61
N HIS A 62 -7.87 10.60 1.63
CA HIS A 62 -6.52 11.19 1.69
C HIS A 62 -6.15 11.92 0.40
N PHE A 63 -6.65 11.48 -0.77
CA PHE A 63 -6.50 12.24 -2.01
C PHE A 63 -7.21 13.59 -1.93
N GLY A 64 -8.48 13.61 -1.51
CA GLY A 64 -9.25 14.84 -1.31
C GLY A 64 -8.59 15.78 -0.31
N GLN A 65 -8.05 15.24 0.79
CA GLN A 65 -7.30 16.02 1.79
C GLN A 65 -6.01 16.61 1.21
N ALA A 66 -5.26 15.86 0.41
CA ALA A 66 -4.06 16.34 -0.26
C ALA A 66 -4.37 17.44 -1.27
N LEU A 67 -5.43 17.27 -2.06
CA LEU A 67 -5.91 18.30 -3.00
C LEU A 67 -6.36 19.55 -2.25
N TYR A 68 -7.19 19.40 -1.21
CA TYR A 68 -7.68 20.51 -0.41
C TYR A 68 -6.50 21.36 0.09
N ARG A 69 -5.49 20.73 0.72
CA ARG A 69 -4.28 21.41 1.23
C ARG A 69 -3.44 22.15 0.18
N LYS A 70 -3.63 21.85 -1.10
CA LYS A 70 -2.92 22.51 -2.21
C LYS A 70 -3.67 23.70 -2.78
N VAL A 71 -4.99 23.76 -2.61
CA VAL A 71 -5.84 24.83 -3.14
C VAL A 71 -6.22 25.89 -2.10
N GLN A 72 -5.96 25.63 -0.82
CA GLN A 72 -6.01 26.62 0.27
C GLN A 72 -4.64 27.23 0.51
#